data_AF-A0A2S8FMC4-F1
#
_entry.id   AF-A0A2S8FMC4-F1
#
_cell.length_a   1.000
_cell.length_b   1.000
_cell.length_c   1.000
_cell.angle_alpha   90.00
_cell.angle_beta   90.00
_cell.angle_gamma   90.00
#
_symmetry.space_group_name_H-M   'P 1'
#
loop_
_entity.id
_entity.type
_entity.pdbx_description
1 polymer ?
#
loop_
_entity_poly.entity_id
_entity_poly.type
_entity_poly.pdbx_seq_one_letter_code
_entity_poly.pdbx_strand_id
1 'polypeptide(L)'
;MKAKQFDKLAKEAFGSMLQDFGFTSDQSRGCTFYRRVNDDLYHLIIPDLLRSGERYDVMVFPFCPRLDPLFSEKFPDSLGIPTGSFCYLAPSGVGPDQTLFEASSEERFFSVFNSQVAPLLKTMAVGYLDQVQSLENMLPLIRSPHQKALASFYVHGDAASRVQLEQQRDRLAALDTDDKTVSAILGLIESLLSTPA
;
A
#
# COMPACT_ATOMS: atom_id res chain seq x y z
N MET A 1 5.46 15.79 18.06
CA MET A 1 6.53 15.78 17.03
C MET A 1 6.03 16.37 15.72
N LYS A 2 6.90 17.04 14.93
CA LYS A 2 6.54 17.55 13.58
C LYS A 2 6.79 16.47 12.52
N ALA A 3 6.02 16.46 11.43
CA ALA A 3 6.14 15.47 10.35
C ALA A 3 7.58 15.27 9.83
N LYS A 4 8.28 16.35 9.47
CA LYS A 4 9.69 16.25 9.00
C LYS A 4 10.65 15.62 10.01
N GLN A 5 10.41 15.86 11.31
CA GLN A 5 11.22 15.24 12.36
C GLN A 5 10.89 13.75 12.46
N PHE A 6 9.60 13.41 12.41
CA PHE A 6 9.14 12.03 12.40
C PHE A 6 9.70 11.25 11.21
N ASP A 7 9.60 11.78 9.99
CA ASP A 7 10.10 11.10 8.78
C ASP A 7 11.59 10.76 8.90
N LYS A 8 12.38 11.67 9.47
CA LYS A 8 13.81 11.45 9.72
C LYS A 8 14.03 10.30 10.70
N LEU A 9 13.35 10.32 11.85
CA LEU A 9 13.48 9.30 12.89
C LEU A 9 12.95 7.94 12.42
N ALA A 10 11.84 7.94 11.68
CA ALA A 10 11.28 6.76 11.05
C ALA A 10 12.27 6.15 10.06
N LYS A 11 12.86 6.95 9.16
CA LYS A 11 13.90 6.50 8.22
C LYS A 11 15.11 5.88 8.93
N GLU A 12 15.55 6.44 10.04
CA GLU A 12 16.65 5.88 10.83
C GLU A 12 16.27 4.55 11.50
N ALA A 13 15.17 4.53 12.25
CA ALA A 13 14.76 3.37 13.03
C ALA A 13 14.23 2.21 12.16
N PHE A 14 13.27 2.48 11.29
CA PHE A 14 12.70 1.47 10.40
C PHE A 14 13.70 1.07 9.32
N GLY A 15 14.45 2.02 8.76
CA GLY A 15 15.41 1.73 7.70
C GLY A 15 16.49 0.74 8.14
N SER A 16 17.10 0.99 9.30
CA SER A 16 18.13 0.09 9.86
C SER A 16 17.63 -1.34 10.08
N MET A 17 16.36 -1.51 10.44
CA MET A 17 15.78 -2.83 10.69
C MET A 17 15.20 -3.51 9.44
N LEU A 18 14.52 -2.75 8.58
CA LEU A 18 13.85 -3.30 7.39
C LEU A 18 14.83 -3.59 6.25
N GLN A 19 16.03 -3.00 6.28
CA GLN A 19 17.09 -3.29 5.31
C GLN A 19 17.48 -4.77 5.31
N ASP A 20 17.52 -5.43 6.47
CA ASP A 20 17.78 -6.87 6.60
C ASP A 20 16.73 -7.73 5.86
N PHE A 21 15.54 -7.17 5.58
CA PHE A 21 14.45 -7.81 4.87
C PHE A 21 14.30 -7.31 3.41
N GLY A 22 15.29 -6.56 2.91
CA GLY A 22 15.37 -6.06 1.55
C GLY A 22 14.57 -4.79 1.26
N PHE A 23 14.04 -4.10 2.28
CA PHE A 23 13.35 -2.83 2.09
C PHE A 23 14.33 -1.67 1.97
N THR A 24 13.91 -0.66 1.21
CA THR A 24 14.58 0.62 1.04
C THR A 24 13.56 1.76 1.14
N SER A 25 14.03 2.99 1.33
CA SER A 25 13.23 4.22 1.30
C SER A 25 13.90 5.31 0.45
N ASP A 26 14.85 4.92 -0.41
CA ASP A 26 15.66 5.80 -1.26
C ASP A 26 14.86 6.74 -2.18
N GLN A 27 13.72 6.29 -2.71
CA GLN A 27 12.82 7.07 -3.57
C GLN A 27 11.72 7.80 -2.78
N SER A 28 11.59 7.53 -1.47
CA SER A 28 10.58 8.17 -0.63
C SER A 28 11.04 9.56 -0.20
N ARG A 29 10.17 10.56 -0.39
CA ARG A 29 10.32 11.91 0.16
C ARG A 29 9.92 11.95 1.65
N GLY A 30 8.98 11.10 2.05
CA GLY A 30 8.51 10.93 3.43
C GLY A 30 9.26 9.81 4.15
N CYS A 31 8.52 8.85 4.69
CA CYS A 31 9.07 7.66 5.35
C CYS A 31 8.42 6.35 4.85
N THR A 32 8.11 6.27 3.56
CA THR A 32 7.63 5.02 2.94
C THR A 32 8.80 4.08 2.67
N PHE A 33 8.67 2.85 3.16
CA PHE A 33 9.60 1.76 2.88
C PHE A 33 8.98 0.80 1.89
N TYR A 34 9.77 0.34 0.94
CA TYR A 34 9.32 -0.62 -0.03
C TYR A 34 10.40 -1.64 -0.36
N ARG A 35 9.98 -2.83 -0.78
CA ARG A 35 10.85 -3.78 -1.50
C ARG A 35 10.14 -4.28 -2.73
N ARG A 36 10.93 -4.50 -3.79
CA ARG A 36 10.45 -5.13 -5.02
C ARG A 36 10.47 -6.64 -4.82
N VAL A 37 9.34 -7.31 -5.08
CA VAL A 37 9.25 -8.77 -5.09
C VAL A 37 9.55 -9.30 -6.48
N ASN A 38 8.90 -8.71 -7.49
CA ASN A 38 9.12 -8.97 -8.91
C ASN A 38 8.71 -7.72 -9.72
N ASP A 39 8.59 -7.85 -11.03
CA ASP A 39 8.23 -6.73 -11.91
C ASP A 39 6.83 -6.18 -11.65
N ASP A 40 5.93 -7.01 -11.14
CA ASP A 40 4.51 -6.73 -10.97
C ASP A 40 4.10 -6.53 -9.51
N LEU A 41 5.02 -6.64 -8.54
CA LEU A 41 4.66 -6.61 -7.12
C LEU A 41 5.71 -5.94 -6.24
N TYR A 42 5.22 -5.03 -5.40
CA TYR A 42 5.96 -4.34 -4.35
C TYR A 42 5.30 -4.61 -3.00
N HIS A 43 6.13 -4.69 -1.96
CA HIS A 43 5.68 -4.68 -0.57
C HIS A 43 5.97 -3.32 0.03
N LEU A 44 5.00 -2.73 0.73
CA LEU A 44 5.12 -1.41 1.33
C LEU A 44 4.86 -1.45 2.84
N ILE A 45 5.61 -0.61 3.55
CA ILE A 45 5.45 -0.31 4.97
C ILE A 45 5.52 1.21 5.12
N ILE A 46 4.47 1.80 5.70
CA ILE A 46 4.33 3.25 5.86
C ILE A 46 3.99 3.55 7.31
N PRO A 47 4.95 3.98 8.14
CA PRO A 47 4.62 4.65 9.38
C PRO A 47 3.98 6.02 9.07
N ASP A 48 2.79 6.28 9.61
CA ASP A 48 2.07 7.54 9.38
C ASP A 48 1.82 8.30 10.69
N LEU A 49 2.36 9.52 10.78
CA LEU A 49 2.21 10.37 11.95
C LEU A 49 0.84 11.05 11.93
N LEU A 50 0.05 10.83 12.97
CA LEU A 50 -1.24 11.49 13.12
C LEU A 50 -1.08 13.01 13.26
N ARG A 51 -2.14 13.75 12.91
CA ARG A 51 -2.15 15.22 12.90
C ARG A 51 -1.74 15.88 14.22
N SER A 52 -1.98 15.23 15.37
CA SER A 52 -1.54 15.75 16.67
C SER A 52 -0.03 15.73 16.83
N GLY A 53 0.66 14.88 16.07
CA GLY A 53 2.09 14.65 16.18
C GLY A 53 2.48 13.84 17.42
N GLU A 54 1.52 13.32 18.17
CA GLU A 54 1.77 12.56 19.41
C GLU A 54 1.82 11.06 19.18
N ARG A 55 1.17 10.59 18.12
CA ARG A 55 1.02 9.17 17.80
C ARG A 55 1.18 8.92 16.31
N TYR A 56 1.53 7.70 15.97
CA TYR A 56 1.57 7.20 14.61
C TYR A 56 0.96 5.81 14.54
N ASP A 57 0.55 5.39 13.35
CA ASP A 57 0.28 3.99 13.04
C ASP A 57 1.28 3.49 11.99
N VAL A 58 1.17 2.21 11.64
CA VAL A 58 1.98 1.62 10.58
C VAL A 58 1.07 0.86 9.64
N MET A 59 1.04 1.27 8.38
CA MET A 59 0.33 0.59 7.30
C MET A 59 1.27 -0.35 6.57
N VAL A 60 0.80 -1.55 6.27
CA VAL A 60 1.53 -2.65 5.65
C VAL A 60 0.66 -3.25 4.55
N PHE A 61 1.13 -3.22 3.31
CA PHE A 61 0.33 -3.73 2.19
C PHE A 61 1.19 -4.12 0.98
N PRO A 62 0.74 -5.11 0.19
CA PRO A 62 1.24 -5.34 -1.16
C PRO A 62 0.64 -4.35 -2.15
N PHE A 63 1.38 -4.03 -3.21
CA PHE A 63 0.93 -3.18 -4.30
C PHE A 63 1.41 -3.72 -5.65
N CYS A 64 0.53 -3.69 -6.64
CA CYS A 64 0.85 -4.06 -8.02
C CYS A 64 0.82 -2.83 -8.93
N PRO A 65 1.93 -2.45 -9.59
CA PRO A 65 2.01 -1.28 -10.47
C PRO A 65 0.93 -1.25 -11.56
N ARG A 66 0.55 -2.42 -12.08
CA ARG A 66 -0.46 -2.57 -13.15
C ARG A 66 -1.87 -2.15 -12.73
N LEU A 67 -2.12 -2.01 -11.42
CA LEU A 67 -3.41 -1.60 -10.86
C LEU A 67 -3.55 -0.07 -10.72
N ASP A 68 -2.50 0.71 -10.99
CA ASP A 68 -2.55 2.18 -10.95
C ASP A 68 -1.82 2.77 -12.18
N PRO A 69 -2.55 3.34 -13.16
CA PRO A 69 -1.95 3.91 -14.36
C PRO A 69 -1.02 5.11 -14.08
N LEU A 70 -1.07 5.67 -12.86
CA LEU A 70 -0.20 6.77 -12.42
C LEU A 70 0.91 6.30 -11.47
N PHE A 71 1.21 5.00 -11.45
CA PHE A 71 2.21 4.42 -10.55
C PHE A 71 3.54 5.17 -10.56
N SER A 72 4.11 5.45 -11.74
CA SER A 72 5.40 6.14 -11.86
C SER A 72 5.39 7.58 -11.31
N GLU A 73 4.24 8.25 -11.30
CA GLU A 73 4.10 9.59 -10.73
C GLU A 73 3.91 9.56 -9.20
N LYS A 74 3.27 8.51 -8.70
CA LYS A 74 2.84 8.39 -7.29
C LYS A 74 3.82 7.62 -6.40
N PHE A 75 4.63 6.75 -6.99
CA PHE A 75 5.50 5.87 -6.23
C PHE A 75 6.63 6.64 -5.52
N PRO A 76 6.98 6.28 -4.26
CA PRO A 76 6.29 5.33 -3.38
C PRO A 76 5.26 5.99 -2.44
N ASP A 77 5.26 7.32 -2.32
CA ASP A 77 4.61 8.03 -1.21
C ASP A 77 3.10 8.29 -1.40
N SER A 78 2.57 8.17 -2.61
CA SER A 78 1.20 8.59 -2.95
C SER A 78 0.37 7.49 -3.60
N LEU A 79 0.71 6.23 -3.34
CA LEU A 79 -0.04 5.08 -3.81
C LEU A 79 -1.34 4.92 -2.99
N GLY A 80 -2.41 4.49 -3.66
CA GLY A 80 -3.59 3.98 -2.97
C GLY A 80 -3.29 2.65 -2.27
N ILE A 81 -4.00 2.36 -1.17
CA ILE A 81 -3.83 1.11 -0.42
C ILE A 81 -4.85 0.08 -0.93
N PRO A 82 -4.45 -0.96 -1.67
CA PRO A 82 -5.40 -1.86 -2.31
C PRO A 82 -6.25 -2.66 -1.31
N THR A 83 -5.70 -2.93 -0.14
CA THR A 83 -6.38 -3.61 0.97
C THR A 83 -7.30 -2.69 1.80
N GLY A 84 -7.34 -1.40 1.48
CA GLY A 84 -8.15 -0.40 2.20
C GLY A 84 -7.74 -0.32 3.67
N SER A 85 -8.71 -0.38 4.58
CA SER A 85 -8.45 -0.37 6.02
C SER A 85 -7.79 -1.65 6.55
N PHE A 86 -7.67 -2.72 5.76
CA PHE A 86 -7.03 -3.98 6.16
C PHE A 86 -5.51 -3.91 5.91
N CYS A 87 -4.86 -2.90 6.44
CA CYS A 87 -3.42 -2.68 6.28
C CYS A 87 -2.70 -2.32 7.59
N TYR A 88 -3.40 -2.14 8.70
CA TYR A 88 -2.76 -1.68 9.92
C TYR A 88 -2.00 -2.79 10.62
N LEU A 89 -0.79 -2.47 11.09
CA LEU A 89 0.00 -3.33 11.96
C LEU A 89 -0.54 -3.28 13.39
N ALA A 90 -0.85 -4.45 13.93
CA ALA A 90 -1.30 -4.64 15.30
C ALA A 90 -0.67 -5.89 15.92
N PRO A 91 -0.78 -6.06 17.26
CA PRO A 91 -0.41 -7.32 17.92
C PRO A 91 -1.16 -8.56 17.37
N SER A 92 -2.35 -8.37 16.79
CA SER A 92 -3.14 -9.42 16.15
C SER A 92 -2.65 -9.80 14.74
N GLY A 93 -1.76 -9.00 14.13
CA GLY A 93 -1.28 -9.17 12.76
C GLY A 93 -1.46 -7.90 11.92
N VAL A 94 -1.42 -8.06 10.59
CA VAL A 94 -1.76 -6.99 9.65
C VAL A 94 -3.24 -7.11 9.27
N GLY A 95 -4.03 -6.06 9.51
CA GLY A 95 -5.48 -6.15 9.33
C GLY A 95 -6.23 -4.84 9.58
N PRO A 96 -7.53 -4.91 9.95
CA PRO A 96 -8.37 -3.73 10.17
C PRO A 96 -8.11 -3.03 11.51
N ASP A 97 -7.41 -3.70 12.43
CA ASP A 97 -7.16 -3.21 13.78
C ASP A 97 -6.07 -2.13 13.76
N GLN A 98 -6.45 -0.87 13.87
CA GLN A 98 -5.49 0.23 13.96
C GLN A 98 -4.87 0.29 15.37
N THR A 99 -3.57 0.02 15.46
CA THR A 99 -2.80 0.25 16.69
C THR A 99 -2.04 1.58 16.58
N LEU A 100 -2.18 2.42 17.61
CA LEU A 100 -1.47 3.69 17.69
C LEU A 100 -0.27 3.60 18.62
N PHE A 101 0.87 4.07 18.16
CA PHE A 101 2.15 4.06 18.85
C PHE A 101 2.53 5.49 19.25
N GLU A 102 3.06 5.68 20.46
CA GLU A 102 3.46 6.99 20.97
C GLU A 102 4.74 7.51 20.29
N ALA A 103 4.74 8.77 19.88
CA ALA A 103 5.84 9.50 19.24
C ALA A 103 5.88 10.98 19.63
N SER A 104 5.40 11.32 20.83
CA SER A 104 5.38 12.71 21.32
C SER A 104 6.76 13.37 21.37
N SER A 105 7.80 12.58 21.67
CA SER A 105 9.22 12.96 21.62
C SER A 105 10.07 11.90 20.89
N GLU A 106 11.31 12.26 20.57
CA GLU A 106 12.29 11.34 19.96
C GLU A 106 12.62 10.14 20.86
N GLU A 107 12.87 10.38 22.14
CA GLU A 107 13.11 9.33 23.13
C GLU A 107 11.91 8.37 23.23
N ARG A 108 10.69 8.93 23.22
CA ARG A 108 9.47 8.13 23.27
C ARG A 108 9.29 7.31 22.00
N PHE A 109 9.54 7.91 20.84
CA PHE A 109 9.52 7.23 19.54
C PHE A 109 10.45 6.02 19.53
N PHE A 110 11.74 6.18 19.88
CA PHE A 110 12.70 5.07 19.87
C PHE A 110 12.37 4.00 20.93
N SER A 111 11.94 4.42 22.13
CA SER A 111 11.53 3.48 23.18
C SER A 111 10.37 2.59 22.72
N VAL A 112 9.33 3.18 22.13
CA VAL A 112 8.15 2.45 21.63
C VAL A 112 8.50 1.64 20.40
N PHE A 113 9.31 2.18 19.49
CA PHE A 113 9.77 1.46 18.32
C PHE A 113 10.49 0.17 18.72
N ASN A 114 11.49 0.26 19.60
CA ASN A 114 12.29 -0.90 20.00
C ASN A 114 11.49 -1.94 20.80
N SER A 115 10.59 -1.48 21.69
CA SER A 115 9.86 -2.38 22.58
C SER A 115 8.60 -2.99 21.96
N GLN A 116 7.98 -2.33 20.96
CA GLN A 116 6.68 -2.73 20.43
C GLN A 116 6.70 -2.88 18.91
N VAL A 117 7.07 -1.82 18.17
CA VAL A 117 6.90 -1.80 16.71
C VAL A 117 7.88 -2.72 15.99
N ALA A 118 9.16 -2.69 16.37
CA ALA A 118 10.19 -3.48 15.71
C ALA A 118 9.93 -5.01 15.83
N PRO A 119 9.55 -5.55 17.01
CA PRO A 119 9.09 -6.94 17.11
C PRO A 119 7.92 -7.25 16.16
N LEU A 120 6.88 -6.41 16.12
CA LEU A 120 5.70 -6.62 15.28
C LEU A 120 6.02 -6.58 13.79
N LEU A 121 6.91 -5.68 13.37
CA LEU A 121 7.36 -5.63 11.97
C LEU A 121 8.04 -6.95 11.56
N LYS A 122 8.92 -7.47 12.42
CA LYS A 122 9.64 -8.73 12.15
C LYS A 122 8.73 -9.94 12.12
N THR A 123 7.82 -10.07 13.08
CA THR A 123 7.02 -11.28 13.26
C THR A 123 5.71 -11.27 12.49
N MET A 124 5.09 -10.09 12.34
CA MET A 124 3.77 -9.95 11.72
C MET A 124 3.85 -9.35 10.32
N ALA A 125 4.49 -8.19 10.16
CA ALA A 125 4.48 -7.48 8.88
C ALA A 125 5.24 -8.23 7.78
N VAL A 126 6.49 -8.63 8.04
CA VAL A 126 7.32 -9.34 7.07
C VAL A 126 6.69 -10.69 6.68
N GLY A 127 6.23 -11.46 7.67
CA GLY A 127 5.58 -12.76 7.43
C GLY A 127 4.27 -12.65 6.64
N TYR A 128 3.45 -11.63 6.90
CA TYR A 128 2.26 -11.32 6.11
C TYR A 128 2.62 -11.02 4.66
N LEU A 129 3.59 -10.13 4.44
CA LEU A 129 4.02 -9.73 3.11
C LEU A 129 4.64 -10.91 2.34
N ASP A 130 5.44 -11.76 2.99
CA ASP A 130 6.07 -12.91 2.33
C ASP A 130 5.07 -13.94 1.78
N GLN A 131 3.82 -13.93 2.22
CA GLN A 131 2.76 -14.77 1.66
C GLN A 131 2.20 -14.24 0.34
N VAL A 132 2.49 -12.98 -0.01
CA VAL A 132 2.00 -12.34 -1.23
C VAL A 132 3.15 -12.26 -2.22
N GLN A 133 3.25 -13.22 -3.15
CA GLN A 133 4.35 -13.26 -4.12
C GLN A 133 3.90 -12.96 -5.55
N SER A 134 2.60 -12.85 -5.77
CA SER A 134 2.00 -12.58 -7.08
C SER A 134 0.71 -11.77 -6.95
N LEU A 135 0.24 -11.21 -8.08
CA LEU A 135 -1.07 -10.58 -8.16
C LEU A 135 -2.21 -11.56 -7.83
N GLU A 136 -2.05 -12.84 -8.13
CA GLU A 136 -3.02 -13.88 -7.78
C GLU A 136 -3.14 -14.06 -6.25
N ASN A 137 -2.03 -14.06 -5.51
CA ASN A 137 -2.07 -14.09 -4.04
C ASN A 137 -2.65 -12.79 -3.46
N MET A 138 -2.42 -11.65 -4.13
CA MET A 138 -2.90 -10.35 -3.71
C MET A 138 -4.40 -10.16 -3.93
N LEU A 139 -4.97 -10.72 -5.01
CA LEU A 139 -6.37 -10.56 -5.42
C LEU A 139 -7.41 -10.73 -4.28
N PRO A 140 -7.39 -11.78 -3.44
CA PRO A 140 -8.36 -11.94 -2.35
C PRO A 140 -8.28 -10.84 -1.27
N LEU A 141 -7.14 -10.15 -1.18
CA LEU A 141 -6.89 -9.09 -0.20
C LEU A 141 -7.40 -7.72 -0.67
N ILE A 142 -7.62 -7.54 -1.97
CA ILE A 142 -8.02 -6.25 -2.55
C ILE A 142 -9.45 -5.89 -2.12
N ARG A 143 -9.60 -4.69 -1.56
CA ARG A 143 -10.88 -4.10 -1.12
C ARG A 143 -11.36 -2.96 -2.02
N SER A 144 -10.46 -2.31 -2.73
CA SER A 144 -10.82 -1.28 -3.71
C SER A 144 -11.57 -1.90 -4.91
N PRO A 145 -12.81 -1.47 -5.22
CA PRO A 145 -13.61 -2.10 -6.27
C PRO A 145 -12.97 -2.04 -7.67
N HIS A 146 -12.37 -0.91 -8.03
CA HIS A 146 -11.75 -0.75 -9.36
C HIS A 146 -10.45 -1.54 -9.47
N GLN A 147 -9.59 -1.52 -8.44
CA GLN A 147 -8.38 -2.33 -8.42
C GLN A 147 -8.70 -3.83 -8.40
N LYS A 148 -9.79 -4.22 -7.73
CA LYS A 148 -10.25 -5.61 -7.72
C LYS A 148 -10.68 -6.06 -9.12
N ALA A 149 -11.45 -5.25 -9.84
CA ALA A 149 -11.83 -5.57 -11.22
C ALA A 149 -10.62 -5.67 -12.16
N LEU A 150 -9.66 -4.72 -12.06
CA LEU A 150 -8.39 -4.78 -12.80
C LEU A 150 -7.60 -6.05 -12.48
N ALA A 151 -7.44 -6.37 -11.20
CA ALA A 151 -6.71 -7.55 -10.77
C ALA A 151 -7.39 -8.85 -11.23
N SER A 152 -8.72 -8.97 -11.09
CA SER A 152 -9.48 -10.11 -11.62
C SER A 152 -9.23 -10.31 -13.11
N PHE A 153 -9.23 -9.22 -13.90
CA PHE A 153 -9.00 -9.30 -15.33
C PHE A 153 -7.57 -9.73 -15.67
N TYR A 154 -6.57 -9.18 -15.00
CA TYR A 154 -5.18 -9.57 -15.23
C TYR A 154 -4.85 -11.00 -14.81
N VAL A 155 -5.52 -11.53 -13.78
CA VAL A 155 -5.29 -12.90 -13.29
C VAL A 155 -6.07 -13.92 -14.12
N HIS A 156 -7.34 -13.64 -14.46
CA HIS A 156 -8.23 -14.64 -15.07
C HIS A 156 -8.47 -14.41 -16.57
N GLY A 157 -8.58 -13.16 -17.02
CA GLY A 157 -8.87 -12.80 -18.42
C GLY A 157 -10.20 -13.35 -18.97
N ASP A 158 -11.05 -13.91 -18.10
CA ASP A 158 -12.28 -14.58 -18.50
C ASP A 158 -13.46 -13.62 -18.69
N ALA A 159 -14.57 -14.14 -19.22
CA ALA A 159 -15.79 -13.35 -19.43
C ALA A 159 -16.32 -12.70 -18.13
N ALA A 160 -16.18 -13.36 -16.98
CA ALA A 160 -16.67 -12.85 -15.71
C ALA A 160 -15.87 -11.63 -15.24
N SER A 161 -14.54 -11.69 -15.34
CA SER A 161 -13.63 -10.58 -15.02
C SER A 161 -13.81 -9.41 -15.99
N ARG A 162 -14.09 -9.67 -17.27
CA ARG A 162 -14.42 -8.65 -18.26
C ARG A 162 -15.71 -7.89 -17.91
N VAL A 163 -16.77 -8.60 -17.49
CA VAL A 163 -18.02 -7.98 -17.02
C VAL A 163 -17.76 -7.08 -15.79
N GLN A 164 -16.89 -7.49 -14.87
CA GLN A 164 -16.51 -6.65 -13.72
C GLN A 164 -15.81 -5.35 -14.17
N LEU A 165 -14.94 -5.41 -15.18
CA LEU A 165 -14.30 -4.22 -15.75
C LEU A 165 -15.31 -3.29 -16.42
N GLU A 166 -16.24 -3.83 -17.22
CA GLU A 166 -17.29 -3.04 -17.87
C GLU A 166 -18.16 -2.30 -16.83
N GLN A 167 -18.55 -2.99 -15.75
CA GLN A 167 -19.29 -2.36 -14.64
C GLN A 167 -18.50 -1.23 -13.96
N GLN A 168 -17.18 -1.39 -13.80
CA GLN A 168 -16.34 -0.33 -13.24
C GLN A 168 -16.14 0.83 -14.20
N ARG A 169 -16.01 0.58 -15.51
CA ARG A 169 -16.00 1.63 -16.54
C ARG A 169 -17.25 2.48 -16.43
N ASP A 170 -18.43 1.85 -16.44
CA ASP A 170 -19.71 2.57 -16.43
C ASP A 170 -19.90 3.36 -15.13
N ARG A 171 -19.49 2.78 -13.98
CA ARG A 171 -19.51 3.46 -12.68
C ARG A 171 -18.61 4.69 -12.68
N LEU A 172 -17.38 4.58 -13.19
CA LEU A 172 -16.41 5.68 -13.20
C LEU A 172 -16.79 6.76 -14.21
N ALA A 173 -17.32 6.39 -15.38
CA ALA A 173 -17.78 7.34 -16.40
C ALA A 173 -18.98 8.18 -15.93
N ALA A 174 -19.78 7.65 -15.00
CA ALA A 174 -20.87 8.39 -14.37
C ALA A 174 -20.42 9.37 -13.27
N LEU A 175 -19.16 9.33 -12.84
CA LEU A 175 -18.59 10.32 -11.94
C LEU A 175 -18.27 11.57 -12.77
N ASP A 176 -19.17 12.55 -12.76
CA ASP A 176 -18.97 13.87 -13.39
C ASP A 176 -17.81 14.62 -12.70
N THR A 177 -16.57 14.27 -13.06
CA THR A 177 -15.35 14.76 -12.42
C THR A 177 -14.23 14.98 -13.43
N ASP A 178 -13.61 16.16 -13.41
CA ASP A 178 -12.33 16.46 -14.10
C ASP A 178 -11.11 15.82 -13.36
N ASP A 179 -11.32 14.72 -12.65
CA ASP A 179 -10.27 14.08 -11.85
C ASP A 179 -9.31 13.28 -12.73
N LYS A 180 -8.04 13.73 -12.81
CA LYS A 180 -6.96 13.07 -13.56
C LYS A 180 -6.82 11.58 -13.24
N THR A 181 -7.05 11.18 -11.98
CA THR A 181 -6.98 9.78 -11.55
C THR A 181 -8.13 8.98 -12.14
N VAL A 182 -9.36 9.51 -12.10
CA VAL A 182 -10.53 8.85 -12.70
C VAL A 182 -10.34 8.70 -14.20
N SER A 183 -9.91 9.76 -14.90
CA SER A 183 -9.64 9.70 -16.34
C SER A 183 -8.55 8.69 -16.70
N ALA A 184 -7.46 8.63 -15.92
CA ALA A 184 -6.38 7.66 -16.16
C ALA A 184 -6.85 6.21 -15.96
N ILE A 185 -7.65 5.95 -14.91
CA ILE A 185 -8.21 4.61 -14.66
C ILE A 185 -9.18 4.22 -15.77
N LEU A 186 -10.06 5.14 -16.21
CA LEU A 186 -10.97 4.90 -17.32
C LEU A 186 -10.21 4.54 -18.61
N GLY A 187 -9.19 5.32 -18.98
CA GLY A 187 -8.38 5.04 -20.16
C GLY A 187 -7.67 3.68 -20.10
N LEU A 188 -7.20 3.26 -18.91
CA LEU A 188 -6.67 1.92 -18.72
C LEU A 188 -7.74 0.83 -18.95
N ILE A 189 -8.92 0.98 -18.35
CA ILE A 189 -10.01 0.01 -18.49
C ILE A 189 -10.44 -0.11 -19.96
N GLU A 190 -10.59 1.00 -20.66
CA GLU A 190 -10.97 1.01 -22.09
C GLU A 190 -9.95 0.32 -22.98
N SER A 191 -8.65 0.52 -22.71
CA SER A 191 -7.56 -0.17 -23.40
C SER A 191 -7.65 -1.69 -23.22
N LEU A 192 -7.88 -2.15 -21.98
CA LEU A 192 -8.02 -3.57 -21.68
C LEU A 192 -9.26 -4.19 -22.34
N LEU A 193 -10.40 -3.50 -22.30
CA LEU A 193 -11.63 -3.96 -22.95
C LEU A 193 -11.53 -3.95 -24.48
N SER A 194 -10.64 -3.16 -25.08
CA SER A 194 -10.42 -3.15 -26.52
C SER A 194 -9.59 -4.35 -27.01
N THR A 195 -9.00 -5.12 -26.09
CA THR A 195 -8.24 -6.32 -26.43
C THR A 195 -9.22 -7.49 -26.71
N PRO A 196 -9.09 -8.20 -27.85
CA PRO A 196 -9.90 -9.37 -28.13
C PRO A 196 -9.62 -10.48 -27.10
N ALA A 197 -10.67 -11.21 -26.72
CA ALA A 197 -10.61 -12.33 -25.79
C ALA A 197 -9.90 -13.55 -26.40
#